data_AF-A0A1B7NJF5-F1
#
_entry.id   AF-A0A1B7NJF5-F1
#
_cell.length_a   1.000
_cell.length_b   1.000
_cell.length_c   1.000
_cell.angle_alpha   90.00
_cell.angle_beta   90.00
_cell.angle_gamma   90.00
#
_symmetry.space_group_name_H-M   'P 1'
#
loop_
_entity.id
_entity.type
_entity.pdbx_description
1 polymer ?
#
loop_
_entity_poly.entity_id
_entity_poly.type
_entity_poly.pdbx_seq_one_letter_code
_entity_poly.pdbx_strand_id
1 'polypeptide(L)'
;MDDTNQAESSKISTSLELEQIEVNLFKSKTLYKPSKASRGVFGGQVISQAIVAATNCVNPVFGLHSLHCYFLLSASPAIPIIYFVERLREGRSYTTRSVKAVQNGKVIFQLMCSFHKPEPWQPTHQWSMPDVPPPEECELEEVIWRRRAAREDVPPKSRDLFLTFAQEREHRPIAVRRAAKASIDEHGTLTYMSWMLARTGQASNYETPYQKCILAYLSDLNFISIAAETLKLTRGSKGPDSHAMTSSLDHSIWYYDDDFCCEDGLLYVVVCPRAASGRAVVHGRLYSRAGKLVAVTCQEGVVRANRRDPMESKGKL
;
A
#
# COMPACT_ATOMS: atom_id res chain seq x y z
N MET A 1 -2.86 -23.25 -22.70
CA MET A 1 -3.64 -23.07 -21.46
C MET A 1 -3.40 -21.64 -21.04
N ASP A 2 -4.40 -20.80 -21.25
CA ASP A 2 -4.28 -19.35 -21.41
C ASP A 2 -3.81 -18.62 -20.15
N ASP A 3 -2.77 -17.82 -20.33
CA ASP A 3 -2.05 -17.02 -19.32
C ASP A 3 -2.49 -15.54 -19.39
N THR A 4 -3.77 -15.28 -19.71
CA THR A 4 -4.23 -13.98 -20.26
C THR A 4 -4.95 -13.04 -19.29
N ASN A 5 -4.90 -13.21 -17.96
CA ASN A 5 -5.63 -12.27 -17.07
C ASN A 5 -4.98 -11.94 -15.71
N GLN A 6 -3.65 -11.89 -15.63
CA GLN A 6 -2.94 -11.47 -14.40
C GLN A 6 -2.36 -10.04 -14.47
N ALA A 7 -2.54 -9.35 -15.60
CA ALA A 7 -2.17 -7.94 -15.73
C ALA A 7 -3.12 -7.10 -14.87
N GLU A 8 -2.57 -6.15 -14.11
CA GLU A 8 -3.41 -5.23 -13.35
C GLU A 8 -4.13 -4.28 -14.31
N SER A 9 -5.39 -3.98 -14.01
CA SER A 9 -6.12 -2.94 -14.72
C SER A 9 -5.44 -1.58 -14.49
N SER A 10 -5.35 -0.79 -15.56
CA SER A 10 -4.89 0.61 -15.44
C SER A 10 -5.89 1.50 -14.70
N LYS A 11 -7.12 1.02 -14.48
CA LYS A 11 -8.17 1.72 -13.73
C LYS A 11 -8.25 1.19 -12.32
N ILE A 12 -8.11 2.07 -11.33
CA ILE A 12 -8.21 1.70 -9.92
C ILE A 12 -9.55 1.04 -9.58
N SER A 13 -10.64 1.44 -10.22
CA SER A 13 -11.97 0.91 -9.91
C SER A 13 -12.10 -0.59 -10.17
N THR A 14 -11.45 -1.10 -11.21
CA THR A 14 -11.40 -2.54 -11.50
C THR A 14 -10.70 -3.32 -10.38
N SER A 15 -9.67 -2.74 -9.76
CA SER A 15 -8.94 -3.38 -8.66
C SER A 15 -9.78 -3.48 -7.38
N LEU A 16 -10.75 -2.58 -7.20
CA LEU A 16 -11.60 -2.49 -6.01
C LEU A 16 -12.93 -3.23 -6.14
N GLU A 17 -13.26 -3.71 -7.34
CA GLU A 17 -14.57 -4.26 -7.64
C GLU A 17 -14.81 -5.60 -6.92
N LEU A 18 -15.97 -5.67 -6.25
CA LEU A 18 -16.48 -6.85 -5.58
C LEU A 18 -17.84 -7.27 -6.15
N GLU A 19 -18.08 -8.57 -6.15
CA GLU A 19 -19.41 -9.16 -6.33
C GLU A 19 -20.00 -9.44 -4.95
N GLN A 20 -21.16 -8.88 -4.65
CA GLN A 20 -21.90 -9.24 -3.43
C GLN A 20 -22.60 -10.58 -3.64
N ILE A 21 -22.29 -11.57 -2.81
CA ILE A 21 -22.90 -12.90 -2.82
C ILE A 21 -24.07 -12.96 -1.85
N GLU A 22 -23.95 -12.28 -0.70
CA GLU A 22 -24.94 -12.24 0.37
C GLU A 22 -24.81 -10.89 1.14
N VAL A 23 -25.74 -10.57 2.03
CA VAL A 23 -25.82 -9.33 2.84
C VAL A 23 -24.49 -8.94 3.47
N ASN A 24 -23.71 -9.90 3.97
CA ASN A 24 -22.39 -9.65 4.55
C ASN A 24 -21.26 -10.48 3.90
N LEU A 25 -21.45 -10.89 2.65
CA LEU A 25 -20.53 -11.79 1.94
C LEU A 25 -20.21 -11.24 0.54
N PHE A 26 -18.92 -11.06 0.26
CA PHE A 26 -18.44 -10.51 -1.00
C PHE A 26 -17.33 -11.37 -1.60
N LYS A 27 -17.17 -11.32 -2.93
CA LYS A 27 -16.13 -12.02 -3.68
C LYS A 27 -15.37 -11.07 -4.57
N SER A 28 -14.04 -11.18 -4.58
CA SER A 28 -13.19 -10.42 -5.50
C SER A 28 -13.46 -10.80 -6.95
N LYS A 29 -13.57 -9.82 -7.85
CA LYS A 29 -13.65 -10.09 -9.30
C LYS A 29 -12.29 -10.24 -9.94
N THR A 30 -11.38 -9.32 -9.63
CA THR A 30 -10.00 -9.33 -10.16
C THR A 30 -9.01 -9.33 -9.01
N LEU A 31 -7.86 -9.97 -9.24
CA LEU A 31 -6.74 -10.03 -8.31
C LEU A 31 -5.45 -9.86 -9.07
N TYR A 32 -4.57 -9.03 -8.54
CA TYR A 32 -3.32 -8.70 -9.18
C TYR A 32 -2.12 -9.13 -8.31
N LYS A 33 -1.15 -9.76 -8.96
CA LYS A 33 0.12 -10.18 -8.37
C LYS A 33 1.26 -9.31 -8.90
N PRO A 34 2.02 -8.60 -8.03
CA PRO A 34 2.91 -7.56 -8.54
C PRO A 34 4.03 -7.91 -9.48
N SER A 35 4.65 -9.06 -9.26
CA SER A 35 5.70 -9.57 -10.10
C SER A 35 5.70 -11.08 -9.99
N LYS A 36 6.36 -11.78 -10.91
CA LYS A 36 6.56 -13.23 -10.81
C LYS A 36 7.25 -13.62 -9.49
N ALA A 37 8.13 -12.76 -8.99
CA ALA A 37 8.86 -12.94 -7.73
C ALA A 37 8.03 -12.61 -6.47
N SER A 38 6.88 -11.95 -6.60
CA SER A 38 5.99 -11.68 -5.48
C SER A 38 5.38 -12.98 -4.96
N ARG A 39 5.09 -13.06 -3.66
CA ARG A 39 4.53 -14.28 -3.06
C ARG A 39 3.02 -14.43 -3.24
N GLY A 40 2.30 -13.33 -3.39
CA GLY A 40 0.84 -13.35 -3.53
C GLY A 40 0.29 -12.05 -4.12
N VAL A 41 -1.04 -11.93 -4.03
CA VAL A 41 -1.80 -10.71 -4.40
C VAL A 41 -1.24 -9.49 -3.67
N PHE A 42 -1.30 -8.33 -4.32
CA PHE A 42 -0.92 -7.06 -3.72
C PHE A 42 -1.71 -6.75 -2.44
N GLY A 43 -1.01 -6.40 -1.35
CA GLY A 43 -1.62 -6.20 -0.04
C GLY A 43 -2.63 -5.05 -0.03
N GLY A 44 -2.31 -3.92 -0.66
CA GLY A 44 -3.22 -2.78 -0.82
C GLY A 44 -4.53 -3.14 -1.52
N GLN A 45 -4.52 -4.10 -2.45
CA GLN A 45 -5.76 -4.60 -3.07
C GLN A 45 -6.63 -5.35 -2.05
N VAL A 46 -6.04 -6.21 -1.22
CA VAL A 46 -6.75 -6.96 -0.18
C VAL A 46 -7.31 -6.02 0.89
N ILE A 47 -6.52 -5.05 1.35
CA ILE A 47 -6.98 -4.01 2.29
C ILE A 47 -8.17 -3.27 1.68
N SER A 48 -8.01 -2.75 0.47
CA SER A 48 -9.02 -1.89 -0.14
C SER A 48 -10.31 -2.65 -0.46
N GLN A 49 -10.24 -3.89 -0.93
CA GLN A 49 -11.43 -4.71 -1.13
C GLN A 49 -12.12 -5.02 0.21
N ALA A 50 -11.37 -5.31 1.27
CA ALA A 50 -11.95 -5.56 2.59
C ALA A 50 -12.73 -4.34 3.13
N ILE A 51 -12.21 -3.11 2.94
CA ILE A 51 -12.95 -1.90 3.33
C ILE A 51 -14.11 -1.55 2.41
N VAL A 52 -14.04 -1.88 1.10
CA VAL A 52 -15.22 -1.78 0.21
C VAL A 52 -16.33 -2.69 0.75
N ALA A 53 -16.01 -3.95 1.10
CA ALA A 53 -16.97 -4.87 1.69
C ALA A 53 -17.55 -4.32 3.02
N ALA A 54 -16.70 -3.84 3.93
CA ALA A 54 -17.15 -3.27 5.20
C ALA A 54 -18.05 -2.04 5.03
N THR A 55 -17.69 -1.13 4.12
CA THR A 55 -18.42 0.11 3.84
C THR A 55 -19.82 -0.18 3.30
N ASN A 56 -19.98 -1.20 2.44
CA ASN A 56 -21.28 -1.64 1.94
C ASN A 56 -22.19 -2.23 3.04
N CYS A 57 -21.66 -2.54 4.23
CA CYS A 57 -22.42 -3.04 5.38
C CYS A 57 -22.65 -1.97 6.47
N VAL A 58 -22.47 -0.68 6.16
CA VAL A 58 -22.58 0.44 7.11
C VAL A 58 -23.58 1.48 6.60
N ASN A 59 -24.34 2.09 7.51
CA ASN A 59 -25.22 3.20 7.16
C ASN A 59 -24.37 4.40 6.66
N PRO A 60 -24.69 5.02 5.51
CA PRO A 60 -23.91 6.11 4.91
C PRO A 60 -23.67 7.34 5.80
N VAL A 61 -24.44 7.51 6.88
CA VAL A 61 -24.21 8.58 7.87
C VAL A 61 -22.88 8.41 8.63
N PHE A 62 -22.30 7.21 8.63
CA PHE A 62 -21.01 6.93 9.26
C PHE A 62 -19.90 6.86 8.21
N GLY A 63 -18.90 7.72 8.32
CA GLY A 63 -17.68 7.69 7.53
C GLY A 63 -16.58 6.84 8.17
N LEU A 64 -15.86 6.07 7.34
CA LEU A 64 -14.67 5.31 7.75
C LEU A 64 -13.62 6.26 8.34
N HIS A 65 -13.14 6.00 9.56
CA HIS A 65 -12.09 6.83 10.18
C HIS A 65 -10.85 6.03 10.57
N SER A 66 -10.95 4.71 10.73
CA SER A 66 -9.77 3.89 10.96
C SER A 66 -9.91 2.46 10.52
N LEU A 67 -8.77 1.83 10.25
CA LEU A 67 -8.64 0.39 10.07
C LEU A 67 -7.33 -0.12 10.66
N HIS A 68 -7.37 -1.39 11.04
CA HIS A 68 -6.23 -2.20 11.46
C HIS A 68 -6.36 -3.58 10.84
N CYS A 69 -5.28 -4.11 10.28
CA CYS A 69 -5.32 -5.44 9.68
C CYS A 69 -4.04 -6.23 9.84
N TYR A 70 -4.14 -7.56 9.74
CA TYR A 70 -3.03 -8.48 9.69
C TYR A 70 -3.06 -9.32 8.42
N PHE A 71 -1.90 -9.46 7.78
CA PHE A 71 -1.65 -10.39 6.68
C PHE A 71 -1.18 -11.72 7.26
N LEU A 72 -2.01 -12.76 7.14
CA LEU A 72 -1.75 -14.07 7.75
C LEU A 72 -1.08 -15.03 6.76
N LEU A 73 -1.54 -15.03 5.51
CA LEU A 73 -1.05 -15.92 4.46
C LEU A 73 -1.00 -15.19 3.11
N SER A 74 -0.13 -15.65 2.21
CA SER A 74 -0.09 -15.12 0.84
C SER A 74 -1.33 -15.56 0.05
N ALA A 75 -2.04 -14.59 -0.51
CA ALA A 75 -3.20 -14.85 -1.36
C ALA A 75 -2.77 -15.27 -2.78
N SER A 76 -3.49 -16.24 -3.36
CA SER A 76 -3.31 -16.64 -4.76
C SER A 76 -4.10 -15.71 -5.70
N PRO A 77 -3.52 -15.20 -6.80
CA PRO A 77 -4.28 -14.46 -7.80
C PRO A 77 -5.20 -15.35 -8.65
N ALA A 78 -4.99 -16.67 -8.64
CA ALA A 78 -5.74 -17.62 -9.47
C ALA A 78 -7.11 -18.01 -8.88
N ILE A 79 -7.38 -17.65 -7.61
CA ILE A 79 -8.58 -18.05 -6.89
C ILE A 79 -9.20 -16.76 -6.31
N PRO A 80 -10.51 -16.50 -6.47
CA PRO A 80 -11.14 -15.36 -5.83
C PRO A 80 -10.97 -15.36 -4.30
N ILE A 81 -10.84 -14.17 -3.71
CA ILE A 81 -10.90 -13.97 -2.26
C ILE A 81 -12.36 -13.78 -1.87
N ILE A 82 -12.79 -14.47 -0.82
CA ILE A 82 -14.11 -14.28 -0.21
C ILE A 82 -13.95 -13.42 1.05
N TYR A 83 -14.70 -12.32 1.14
CA TYR A 83 -14.71 -11.39 2.25
C TYR A 83 -16.00 -11.55 3.06
N PHE A 84 -15.85 -11.99 4.31
CA PHE A 84 -16.94 -12.10 5.28
C PHE A 84 -16.93 -10.88 6.20
N VAL A 85 -18.02 -10.13 6.23
CA VAL A 85 -18.16 -8.95 7.09
C VAL A 85 -18.95 -9.34 8.35
N GLU A 86 -18.43 -8.98 9.51
CA GLU A 86 -19.08 -9.15 10.80
C GLU A 86 -19.38 -7.79 11.41
N ARG A 87 -20.62 -7.59 11.84
CA ARG A 87 -21.09 -6.35 12.48
C ARG A 87 -20.85 -6.42 13.98
N LEU A 88 -19.69 -5.94 14.42
CA LEU A 88 -19.27 -6.06 15.81
C LEU A 88 -20.02 -5.12 16.76
N ARG A 89 -20.33 -3.90 16.30
CA ARG A 89 -21.01 -2.88 17.11
C ARG A 89 -21.75 -1.90 16.21
N GLU A 90 -22.96 -1.51 16.62
CA GLU A 90 -23.73 -0.42 16.01
C GLU A 90 -24.16 0.55 17.11
N GLY A 91 -23.37 1.60 17.32
CA GLY A 91 -23.63 2.63 18.32
C GLY A 91 -24.22 3.91 17.72
N ARG A 92 -24.54 4.87 18.60
CA ARG A 92 -25.10 6.18 18.18
C ARG A 92 -24.12 7.01 17.34
N SER A 93 -22.84 7.02 17.71
CA SER A 93 -21.79 7.84 17.08
C SER A 93 -20.73 7.02 16.36
N TYR A 94 -20.56 5.75 16.73
CA TYR A 94 -19.56 4.85 16.16
C TYR A 94 -20.16 3.49 15.82
N THR A 95 -19.69 2.90 14.73
CA THR A 95 -20.00 1.53 14.32
C THR A 95 -18.71 0.82 13.93
N THR A 96 -18.63 -0.49 14.17
CA THR A 96 -17.41 -1.28 13.98
C THR A 96 -17.73 -2.50 13.13
N ARG A 97 -16.83 -2.81 12.19
CA ARG A 97 -16.88 -4.01 11.35
C ARG A 97 -15.58 -4.79 11.47
N SER A 98 -15.69 -6.11 11.39
CA SER A 98 -14.57 -7.03 11.20
C SER A 98 -14.72 -7.68 9.84
N VAL A 99 -13.63 -7.84 9.10
CA VAL A 99 -13.63 -8.47 7.78
C VAL A 99 -12.61 -9.60 7.75
N LYS A 100 -13.10 -10.81 7.46
CA LYS A 100 -12.27 -11.99 7.24
C LYS A 100 -12.15 -12.25 5.74
N ALA A 101 -10.94 -12.22 5.21
CA ALA A 101 -10.65 -12.64 3.85
C ALA A 101 -10.20 -14.10 3.84
N VAL A 102 -10.86 -14.92 3.03
CA VAL A 102 -10.69 -16.38 3.00
C VAL A 102 -10.38 -16.86 1.58
N GLN A 103 -9.42 -17.76 1.48
CA GLN A 103 -9.15 -18.56 0.28
C GLN A 103 -8.91 -20.02 0.69
N ASN A 104 -9.47 -20.98 -0.07
CA ASN A 104 -9.34 -22.42 0.19
C ASN A 104 -9.64 -22.80 1.65
N GLY A 105 -10.68 -22.21 2.24
CA GLY A 105 -11.09 -22.45 3.63
C GLY A 105 -10.13 -21.90 4.70
N LYS A 106 -9.09 -21.15 4.33
CA LYS A 106 -8.12 -20.56 5.26
C LYS A 106 -8.27 -19.04 5.30
N VAL A 107 -8.25 -18.47 6.50
CA VAL A 107 -8.18 -17.02 6.67
C VAL A 107 -6.79 -16.54 6.24
N ILE A 108 -6.75 -15.71 5.21
CA ILE A 108 -5.51 -15.17 4.65
C ILE A 108 -5.22 -13.76 5.17
N PHE A 109 -6.27 -13.03 5.58
CA PHE A 109 -6.19 -11.66 6.05
C PHE A 109 -7.38 -11.34 6.96
N GLN A 110 -7.12 -10.54 7.99
CA GLN A 110 -8.09 -10.11 8.97
C GLN A 110 -8.02 -8.60 9.12
N LEU A 111 -9.15 -7.92 9.02
CA LEU A 111 -9.25 -6.47 9.22
C LEU A 111 -10.33 -6.16 10.26
N MET A 112 -10.09 -5.13 11.07
CA MET A 112 -11.09 -4.44 11.86
C MET A 112 -11.08 -2.98 11.46
N CYS A 113 -12.26 -2.40 11.23
CA CYS A 113 -12.40 -0.99 10.89
C CYS A 113 -13.53 -0.34 11.68
N SER A 114 -13.39 0.96 11.91
CA SER A 114 -14.35 1.76 12.63
C SER A 114 -14.82 2.93 11.78
N PHE A 115 -16.11 3.20 11.90
CA PHE A 115 -16.80 4.29 11.23
C PHE A 115 -17.44 5.18 12.29
N HIS A 116 -17.54 6.46 12.00
CA HIS A 116 -18.08 7.46 12.91
C HIS A 116 -18.93 8.46 12.15
N LYS A 117 -19.84 9.14 12.85
CA LYS A 117 -20.50 10.33 12.30
C LYS A 117 -19.49 11.48 12.32
N PRO A 118 -19.17 12.13 11.17
CA PRO A 118 -18.22 13.22 11.15
C PRO A 118 -18.63 14.41 12.03
N GLU A 119 -17.67 14.99 12.74
CA GLU A 119 -17.85 16.15 13.62
C GLU A 119 -16.87 17.29 13.24
N PRO A 120 -17.00 17.91 12.04
CA PRO A 120 -16.01 18.84 11.49
C PRO A 120 -15.83 20.15 12.26
N TRP A 121 -16.72 20.44 13.22
CA TRP A 121 -16.65 21.63 14.08
C TRP A 121 -15.68 21.48 15.26
N GLN A 122 -15.13 20.28 15.48
CA GLN A 122 -14.19 20.04 16.58
C GLN A 122 -12.82 20.71 16.30
N PRO A 123 -12.04 21.04 17.35
CA PRO A 123 -10.70 21.62 17.18
C PRO A 123 -9.76 20.72 16.38
N THR A 124 -8.89 21.32 15.58
CA THR A 124 -7.96 20.60 14.70
C THR A 124 -6.50 21.02 14.94
N HIS A 125 -5.59 20.08 14.70
CA HIS A 125 -4.16 20.28 14.64
C HIS A 125 -3.56 19.23 13.69
N GLN A 126 -2.53 19.61 12.92
CA GLN A 126 -1.81 18.68 12.06
C GLN A 126 -0.33 19.07 12.00
N TRP A 127 0.51 18.10 11.61
CA TRP A 127 1.87 18.42 11.17
C TRP A 127 1.82 19.17 9.83
N SER A 128 2.72 20.12 9.62
CA SER A 128 2.87 20.81 8.34
C SER A 128 3.30 19.85 7.23
N MET A 129 2.80 20.08 6.02
CA MET A 129 3.31 19.41 4.82
C MET A 129 4.75 19.89 4.55
N PRO A 130 5.70 18.98 4.23
CA PRO A 130 7.04 19.38 3.79
C PRO A 130 7.01 20.22 2.51
N ASP A 131 7.97 21.14 2.37
CA ASP A 131 8.16 21.90 1.14
C ASP A 131 8.79 21.01 0.06
N VAL A 132 8.01 20.68 -0.96
CA VAL A 132 8.41 19.84 -2.09
C VAL A 132 7.81 20.37 -3.39
N PRO A 133 8.43 20.11 -4.55
CA PRO A 133 7.85 20.49 -5.83
C PRO A 133 6.45 19.88 -6.02
N PRO A 134 5.57 20.57 -6.77
CA PRO A 134 4.27 20.02 -7.14
C PRO A 134 4.43 18.74 -7.99
N PRO A 135 3.41 17.86 -8.06
CA PRO A 135 3.53 16.59 -8.75
C PRO A 135 3.90 16.74 -10.24
N GLU A 136 3.49 17.80 -10.93
CA GLU A 136 3.80 18.01 -12.35
C GLU A 136 5.30 18.19 -12.61
N GLU A 137 6.03 18.74 -11.64
CA GLU A 137 7.49 18.96 -11.71
C GLU A 137 8.29 17.74 -11.23
N CYS A 138 7.62 16.76 -10.62
CA CYS A 138 8.25 15.56 -10.06
C CYS A 138 8.34 14.45 -11.11
N GLU A 139 9.45 13.72 -11.14
CA GLU A 139 9.63 12.66 -12.14
C GLU A 139 8.82 11.39 -11.80
N LEU A 140 8.17 10.83 -12.83
CA LEU A 140 7.50 9.54 -12.75
C LEU A 140 8.48 8.39 -12.52
N GLU A 141 8.10 7.42 -11.70
CA GLU A 141 8.95 6.29 -11.37
C GLU A 141 9.31 5.44 -12.62
N GLU A 142 8.38 5.26 -13.56
CA GLU A 142 8.65 4.60 -14.84
C GLU A 142 9.72 5.32 -15.68
N VAL A 143 9.77 6.65 -15.64
CA VAL A 143 10.77 7.46 -16.35
C VAL A 143 12.14 7.29 -15.69
N ILE A 144 12.20 7.23 -14.36
CA ILE A 144 13.42 6.96 -13.61
C ILE A 144 13.97 5.57 -13.97
N TRP A 145 13.11 4.55 -14.06
CA TRP A 145 13.51 3.20 -14.47
C TRP A 145 14.04 3.15 -15.91
N ARG A 146 13.37 3.82 -16.87
CA ARG A 146 13.86 3.93 -18.26
C ARG A 146 15.22 4.62 -18.34
N ARG A 147 15.43 5.71 -17.59
CA ARG A 147 16.72 6.39 -17.52
C ARG A 147 17.82 5.48 -16.97
N ARG A 148 17.53 4.70 -15.92
CA ARG A 148 18.48 3.72 -15.37
C ARG A 148 18.82 2.65 -16.39
N ALA A 149 17.85 2.16 -17.15
CA ALA A 149 18.07 1.17 -18.20
C ALA A 149 18.95 1.70 -19.36
N ALA A 150 18.82 2.98 -19.68
CA ALA A 150 19.56 3.65 -20.76
C ALA A 150 21.03 3.95 -20.44
N ARG A 151 21.48 3.73 -19.19
CA ARG A 151 22.89 3.91 -18.82
C ARG A 151 23.77 2.85 -19.49
N GLU A 152 24.93 3.30 -19.99
CA GLU A 152 25.89 2.44 -20.68
C GLU A 152 26.51 1.38 -19.75
N ASP A 153 26.72 1.73 -18.47
CA ASP A 153 27.36 0.89 -17.47
C ASP A 153 26.45 -0.21 -16.87
N VAL A 154 25.19 -0.28 -17.30
CA VAL A 154 24.22 -1.25 -16.78
C VAL A 154 24.29 -2.56 -17.57
N PRO A 155 24.53 -3.71 -16.90
CA PRO A 155 24.56 -5.02 -17.55
C PRO A 155 23.23 -5.36 -18.26
N PRO A 156 23.25 -6.15 -19.35
CA PRO A 156 22.03 -6.46 -20.13
C PRO A 156 20.87 -7.00 -19.29
N LYS A 157 21.12 -7.94 -18.38
CA LYS A 157 20.09 -8.49 -17.49
C LYS A 157 19.45 -7.43 -16.58
N SER A 158 20.24 -6.48 -16.09
CA SER A 158 19.75 -5.38 -15.25
C SER A 158 18.97 -4.36 -16.09
N ARG A 159 19.40 -4.12 -17.33
CA ARG A 159 18.69 -3.28 -18.29
C ARG A 159 17.29 -3.83 -18.57
N ASP A 160 17.19 -5.11 -18.90
CA ASP A 160 15.90 -5.78 -19.15
C ASP A 160 14.98 -5.72 -17.93
N LEU A 161 15.54 -5.93 -16.74
CA LEU A 161 14.81 -5.80 -15.48
C LEU A 161 14.27 -4.38 -15.26
N PHE A 162 15.08 -3.34 -15.49
CA PHE A 162 14.64 -1.95 -15.35
C PHE A 162 13.58 -1.57 -16.39
N LEU A 163 13.70 -2.03 -17.64
CA LEU A 163 12.67 -1.83 -18.65
C LEU A 163 11.36 -2.53 -18.26
N THR A 164 11.44 -3.73 -17.69
CA THR A 164 10.28 -4.45 -17.15
C THR A 164 9.60 -3.64 -16.05
N PHE A 165 10.35 -3.12 -15.08
CA PHE A 165 9.80 -2.27 -14.02
C PHE A 165 9.14 -0.99 -14.55
N ALA A 166 9.75 -0.35 -15.56
CA ALA A 166 9.16 0.81 -16.19
C ALA A 166 7.82 0.49 -16.87
N GLN A 167 7.78 -0.56 -17.68
CA GLN A 167 6.57 -1.01 -18.38
C GLN A 167 5.47 -1.41 -17.38
N GLU A 168 5.83 -2.15 -16.34
CA GLU A 168 4.88 -2.53 -15.29
C GLU A 168 4.28 -1.31 -14.61
N ARG A 169 5.10 -0.33 -14.18
CA ARG A 169 4.64 0.88 -13.45
C ARG A 169 3.76 1.79 -14.30
N GLU A 170 4.05 1.92 -15.59
CA GLU A 170 3.30 2.76 -16.54
C GLU A 170 1.82 2.37 -16.62
N HIS A 171 1.50 1.08 -16.49
CA HIS A 171 0.14 0.54 -16.61
C HIS A 171 -0.56 0.38 -15.25
N ARG A 172 0.06 0.81 -14.15
CA ARG A 172 -0.52 0.65 -12.80
C ARG A 172 -1.61 1.68 -12.53
N PRO A 173 -2.60 1.33 -11.69
CA PRO A 173 -3.70 2.23 -11.34
C PRO A 173 -3.28 3.43 -10.49
N ILE A 174 -2.03 3.48 -10.01
CA ILE A 174 -1.47 4.63 -9.29
C ILE A 174 -0.23 5.13 -10.06
N ALA A 175 -0.13 6.41 -10.35
CA ALA A 175 1.12 7.02 -10.77
C ALA A 175 1.94 7.39 -9.52
N VAL A 176 3.24 7.09 -9.55
CA VAL A 176 4.16 7.43 -8.45
C VAL A 176 5.17 8.43 -8.99
N ARG A 177 5.22 9.62 -8.40
CA ARG A 177 6.21 10.64 -8.73
C ARG A 177 7.09 10.94 -7.54
N ARG A 178 8.41 10.87 -7.70
CA ARG A 178 9.35 11.11 -6.60
C ARG A 178 9.51 12.61 -6.39
N ALA A 179 9.07 13.09 -5.23
CA ALA A 179 9.09 14.52 -4.90
C ALA A 179 10.49 15.00 -4.48
N ALA A 180 11.26 14.13 -3.82
CA ALA A 180 12.66 14.36 -3.53
C ALA A 180 13.43 13.03 -3.51
N LYS A 181 14.76 13.10 -3.71
CA LYS A 181 15.62 12.02 -3.21
C LYS A 181 15.47 12.01 -1.69
N ALA A 182 15.42 10.83 -1.08
CA ALA A 182 15.17 10.69 0.35
C ALA A 182 16.01 11.70 1.17
N SER A 183 15.33 12.54 1.95
CA SER A 183 15.96 13.59 2.76
C SER A 183 16.43 13.00 4.07
N ILE A 184 17.59 13.44 4.55
CA ILE A 184 18.10 13.09 5.87
C ILE A 184 18.01 14.35 6.71
N ASP A 185 17.30 14.29 7.83
CA ASP A 185 17.24 15.41 8.79
C ASP A 185 18.49 15.44 9.70
N GLU A 186 18.53 16.43 10.59
CA GLU A 186 19.62 16.61 11.57
C GLU A 186 19.78 15.44 12.54
N HIS A 187 18.78 14.58 12.67
CA HIS A 187 18.79 13.39 13.51
C HIS A 187 19.14 12.11 12.73
N GLY A 188 19.42 12.23 11.42
CA GLY A 188 19.75 11.10 10.57
C GLY A 188 18.53 10.33 10.06
N THR A 189 17.31 10.84 10.25
CA THR A 189 16.09 10.16 9.81
C THR A 189 15.92 10.31 8.31
N LEU A 190 15.94 9.17 7.62
CA LEU A 190 15.72 9.09 6.18
C LEU A 190 14.21 9.16 5.89
N THR A 191 13.79 10.22 5.19
CA THR A 191 12.40 10.48 4.83
C THR A 191 12.21 10.32 3.32
N TYR A 192 11.25 9.49 2.93
CA TYR A 192 10.85 9.27 1.54
C TYR A 192 9.59 10.06 1.23
N MET A 193 9.58 10.77 0.11
CA MET A 193 8.48 11.64 -0.29
C MET A 193 8.10 11.36 -1.74
N SER A 194 6.87 10.91 -1.96
CA SER A 194 6.36 10.62 -3.30
C SER A 194 4.91 11.06 -3.43
N TRP A 195 4.59 11.72 -4.54
CA TRP A 195 3.22 11.97 -4.94
C TRP A 195 2.62 10.67 -5.49
N MET A 196 1.45 10.29 -4.96
CA MET A 196 0.66 9.13 -5.37
C MET A 196 -0.62 9.64 -6.03
N LEU A 197 -0.82 9.36 -7.31
CA LEU A 197 -1.98 9.84 -8.08
C LEU A 197 -2.76 8.65 -8.65
N ALA A 198 -4.05 8.57 -8.36
CA ALA A 198 -4.89 7.53 -8.92
C ALA A 198 -5.14 7.77 -10.42
N ARG A 199 -4.88 6.75 -11.23
CA ARG A 199 -5.28 6.67 -12.63
C ARG A 199 -6.68 6.08 -12.68
N THR A 200 -7.67 6.95 -12.71
CA THR A 200 -9.08 6.58 -12.74
C THR A 200 -9.63 6.54 -14.16
N GLY A 201 -9.06 7.36 -15.04
CA GLY A 201 -9.47 7.53 -16.44
C GLY A 201 -10.78 8.33 -16.51
N GLN A 202 -10.69 9.58 -16.97
CA GLN A 202 -11.70 10.66 -16.86
C GLN A 202 -11.86 11.22 -15.44
N ALA A 203 -12.40 12.44 -15.34
CA ALA A 203 -12.69 13.13 -14.08
C ALA A 203 -13.78 12.38 -13.31
N SER A 204 -13.40 11.32 -12.60
CA SER A 204 -14.35 10.58 -11.77
C SER A 204 -14.60 11.34 -10.49
N ASN A 205 -15.82 11.82 -10.33
CA ASN A 205 -16.33 12.35 -9.08
C ASN A 205 -16.62 11.20 -8.10
N TYR A 206 -15.61 10.41 -7.73
CA TYR A 206 -15.77 9.38 -6.71
C TYR A 206 -16.11 10.03 -5.38
N GLU A 207 -17.16 9.51 -4.74
CA GLU A 207 -17.55 9.95 -3.41
C GLU A 207 -16.47 9.62 -2.38
N THR A 208 -16.43 10.38 -1.28
CA THR A 208 -15.44 10.25 -0.19
C THR A 208 -15.23 8.81 0.29
N PRO A 209 -16.27 7.97 0.51
CA PRO A 209 -16.05 6.57 0.93
C PRO A 209 -15.18 5.79 -0.05
N TYR A 210 -15.32 6.05 -1.35
CA TYR A 210 -14.54 5.39 -2.39
C TYR A 210 -13.13 5.99 -2.51
N GLN A 211 -12.98 7.30 -2.36
CA GLN A 211 -11.66 7.96 -2.27
C GLN A 211 -10.82 7.38 -1.11
N LYS A 212 -11.44 7.10 0.06
CA LYS A 212 -10.77 6.42 1.19
C LYS A 212 -10.36 4.99 0.87
N CYS A 213 -11.12 4.30 0.01
CA CYS A 213 -10.74 2.98 -0.49
C CYS A 213 -9.49 3.05 -1.38
N ILE A 214 -9.49 3.98 -2.34
CA ILE A 214 -8.33 4.25 -3.20
C ILE A 214 -7.10 4.62 -2.37
N LEU A 215 -7.26 5.46 -1.34
CA LEU A 215 -6.19 5.83 -0.41
C LEU A 215 -5.60 4.59 0.30
N ALA A 216 -6.44 3.66 0.76
CA ALA A 216 -5.95 2.43 1.40
C ALA A 216 -5.22 1.50 0.43
N TYR A 217 -5.62 1.50 -0.85
CA TYR A 217 -4.90 0.76 -1.88
C TYR A 217 -3.49 1.35 -2.07
N LEU A 218 -3.37 2.68 -2.21
CA LEU A 218 -2.08 3.33 -2.47
C LEU A 218 -1.17 3.38 -1.24
N SER A 219 -1.70 3.29 -0.01
CA SER A 219 -0.89 3.38 1.21
C SER A 219 0.05 2.21 1.43
N ASP A 220 -0.21 1.05 0.79
CA ASP A 220 0.67 -0.13 0.80
C ASP A 220 1.71 -0.10 -0.33
N LEU A 221 1.65 0.88 -1.24
CA LEU A 221 2.68 1.07 -2.28
C LEU A 221 3.92 1.77 -1.70
N ASN A 222 5.10 1.24 -2.02
CA ASN A 222 6.39 1.80 -1.62
C ASN A 222 6.49 2.10 -0.11
N PHE A 223 5.82 1.31 0.73
CA PHE A 223 5.75 1.55 2.18
C PHE A 223 6.81 0.72 2.92
N ILE A 224 6.56 -0.56 3.22
CA ILE A 224 7.56 -1.39 3.94
C ILE A 224 8.89 -1.57 3.19
N SER A 225 8.89 -1.41 1.86
CA SER A 225 10.12 -1.51 1.06
C SER A 225 11.17 -0.46 1.44
N ILE A 226 10.76 0.71 1.94
CA ILE A 226 11.70 1.77 2.35
C ILE A 226 12.57 1.37 3.53
N ALA A 227 12.14 0.39 4.33
CA ALA A 227 12.95 -0.14 5.43
C ALA A 227 14.16 -0.91 4.90
N ALA A 228 14.03 -1.62 3.77
CA ALA A 228 15.15 -2.29 3.13
C ALA A 228 16.18 -1.26 2.63
N GLU A 229 15.71 -0.15 2.05
CA GLU A 229 16.56 0.95 1.60
C GLU A 229 17.25 1.66 2.78
N THR A 230 16.52 1.89 3.88
CA THR A 230 17.05 2.46 5.14
C THR A 230 18.18 1.57 5.72
N LEU A 231 18.02 0.25 5.63
CA LEU A 231 19.04 -0.73 6.02
C LEU A 231 20.15 -0.94 4.97
N LYS A 232 20.11 -0.21 3.85
CA LYS A 232 21.03 -0.34 2.71
C LYS A 232 21.07 -1.76 2.11
N LEU A 233 19.97 -2.50 2.21
CA LEU A 233 19.84 -3.83 1.61
C LEU A 233 19.58 -3.70 0.11
N THR A 234 20.34 -4.43 -0.69
CA THR A 234 20.22 -4.36 -2.15
C THR A 234 19.58 -5.63 -2.69
N ARG A 235 18.51 -5.49 -3.46
CA ARG A 235 17.85 -6.63 -4.12
C ARG A 235 18.73 -7.15 -5.26
N GLY A 236 18.91 -8.47 -5.32
CA GLY A 236 19.70 -9.13 -6.36
C GLY A 236 21.21 -9.05 -6.17
N SER A 237 21.72 -8.38 -5.12
CA SER A 237 23.14 -8.47 -4.76
C SER A 237 23.47 -9.85 -4.16
N LYS A 238 24.75 -10.20 -4.15
CA LYS A 238 25.26 -11.38 -3.43
C LYS A 238 25.83 -10.95 -2.08
N GLY A 239 25.88 -11.88 -1.13
CA GLY A 239 26.49 -11.66 0.17
C GLY A 239 25.50 -11.37 1.31
N PRO A 240 26.02 -11.09 2.52
CA PRO A 240 25.23 -10.99 3.74
C PRO A 240 24.23 -9.84 3.72
N ASP A 241 24.52 -8.75 3.01
CA ASP A 241 23.68 -7.55 2.97
C ASP A 241 22.72 -7.53 1.78
N SER A 242 22.56 -8.67 1.10
CA SER A 242 21.52 -8.78 0.07
C SER A 242 20.13 -8.80 0.70
N HIS A 243 19.19 -8.17 0.00
CA HIS A 243 17.81 -8.11 0.42
C HIS A 243 17.14 -9.48 0.19
N ALA A 244 17.02 -10.28 1.25
CA ALA A 244 16.53 -11.65 1.18
C ALA A 244 15.01 -11.73 1.19
N MET A 245 14.36 -10.94 2.04
CA MET A 245 12.91 -11.01 2.21
C MET A 245 12.34 -9.68 2.68
N THR A 246 11.22 -9.28 2.08
CA THR A 246 10.27 -8.32 2.64
C THR A 246 8.86 -8.85 2.54
N SER A 247 8.07 -8.67 3.59
CA SER A 247 6.63 -8.99 3.62
C SER A 247 5.92 -8.12 4.64
N SER A 248 4.75 -7.60 4.29
CA SER A 248 3.86 -6.91 5.24
C SER A 248 3.36 -7.92 6.30
N LEU A 249 3.26 -7.48 7.56
CA LEU A 249 2.67 -8.25 8.66
C LEU A 249 1.33 -7.65 9.05
N ASP A 250 1.28 -6.34 9.21
CA ASP A 250 0.06 -5.58 9.47
C ASP A 250 -0.01 -4.31 8.61
N HIS A 251 -1.12 -3.58 8.72
CA HIS A 251 -1.28 -2.22 8.19
C HIS A 251 -2.38 -1.52 8.97
N SER A 252 -2.17 -0.25 9.31
CA SER A 252 -3.15 0.60 9.98
C SER A 252 -3.25 1.94 9.29
N ILE A 253 -4.48 2.46 9.18
CA ILE A 253 -4.77 3.78 8.62
C ILE A 253 -5.74 4.51 9.55
N TRP A 254 -5.48 5.79 9.76
CA TRP A 254 -6.42 6.72 10.39
C TRP A 254 -6.68 7.87 9.42
N TYR A 255 -7.95 8.14 9.14
CA TYR A 255 -8.41 9.17 8.22
C TYR A 255 -8.92 10.38 9.02
N TYR A 256 -8.47 11.58 8.65
CA TYR A 256 -8.80 12.82 9.35
C TYR A 256 -9.45 13.88 8.45
N ASP A 257 -9.39 13.70 7.13
CA ASP A 257 -10.00 14.63 6.16
C ASP A 257 -10.82 13.86 5.12
N ASP A 258 -11.95 14.46 4.71
CA ASP A 258 -12.91 13.93 3.75
C ASP A 258 -12.88 14.70 2.42
N ASP A 259 -12.18 15.84 2.39
CA ASP A 259 -12.02 16.78 1.27
C ASP A 259 -10.65 16.56 0.61
N PHE A 260 -10.56 15.47 -0.15
CA PHE A 260 -9.40 15.13 -0.96
C PHE A 260 -9.79 14.33 -2.20
N CYS A 261 -8.91 14.41 -3.20
CA CYS A 261 -9.06 13.71 -4.47
C CYS A 261 -7.78 12.91 -4.74
N CYS A 262 -7.88 11.59 -4.89
CA CYS A 262 -6.72 10.76 -5.18
C CYS A 262 -6.17 11.02 -6.60
N GLU A 263 -6.97 11.56 -7.52
CA GLU A 263 -6.49 11.94 -8.86
C GLU A 263 -5.63 13.21 -8.85
N ASP A 264 -5.94 14.18 -7.97
CA ASP A 264 -5.16 15.41 -7.80
C ASP A 264 -3.78 15.15 -7.17
N GLY A 265 -3.65 13.99 -6.53
CA GLY A 265 -2.43 13.49 -5.93
C GLY A 265 -2.34 13.72 -4.43
N LEU A 266 -1.86 12.69 -3.74
CA LEU A 266 -1.52 12.74 -2.32
C LEU A 266 0.00 12.64 -2.15
N LEU A 267 0.60 13.56 -1.40
CA LEU A 267 2.00 13.45 -1.01
C LEU A 267 2.12 12.46 0.13
N TYR A 268 2.78 11.32 -0.14
CA TYR A 268 3.06 10.31 0.86
C TYR A 268 4.47 10.52 1.44
N VAL A 269 4.52 10.91 2.71
CA VAL A 269 5.75 11.15 3.47
C VAL A 269 5.98 9.97 4.41
N VAL A 270 7.04 9.20 4.16
CA VAL A 270 7.28 7.92 4.81
C VAL A 270 8.63 7.91 5.52
N VAL A 271 8.67 7.42 6.75
CA VAL A 271 9.89 7.20 7.54
C VAL A 271 9.95 5.79 8.10
N CYS A 272 11.16 5.28 8.32
CA CYS A 272 11.40 4.00 8.99
C CYS A 272 12.02 4.25 10.37
N PRO A 273 11.21 4.46 11.43
CA PRO A 273 11.72 4.82 12.75
C PRO A 273 12.54 3.70 13.41
N ARG A 274 12.26 2.43 13.09
CA ARG A 274 13.00 1.30 13.68
C ARG A 274 13.02 0.08 12.78
N ALA A 275 14.18 -0.55 12.69
CA ALA A 275 14.35 -1.90 12.16
C ALA A 275 15.26 -2.73 13.08
N ALA A 276 14.83 -3.94 13.43
CA ALA A 276 15.55 -4.88 14.28
C ALA A 276 14.95 -6.28 14.18
N SER A 277 15.72 -7.30 14.56
CA SER A 277 15.23 -8.69 14.69
C SER A 277 14.51 -9.22 13.44
N GLY A 278 14.97 -8.82 12.26
CA GLY A 278 14.40 -9.24 10.97
C GLY A 278 13.03 -8.61 10.66
N ARG A 279 12.67 -7.51 11.32
CA ARG A 279 11.47 -6.71 11.09
C ARG A 279 11.79 -5.22 11.06
N ALA A 280 10.86 -4.45 10.52
CA ALA A 280 10.90 -2.99 10.58
C ALA A 280 9.50 -2.42 10.67
N VAL A 281 9.38 -1.27 11.34
CA VAL A 281 8.16 -0.46 11.36
C VAL A 281 8.38 0.76 10.49
N VAL A 282 7.36 1.11 9.71
CA VAL A 282 7.31 2.31 8.86
C VAL A 282 6.08 3.14 9.22
N HIS A 283 6.26 4.46 9.26
CA HIS A 283 5.19 5.42 9.50
C HIS A 283 5.01 6.30 8.27
N GLY A 284 3.76 6.56 7.91
CA GLY A 284 3.42 7.35 6.74
C GLY A 284 2.42 8.47 7.07
N ARG A 285 2.51 9.55 6.31
CA ARG A 285 1.61 10.71 6.37
C ARG A 285 1.21 11.08 4.95
N LEU A 286 -0.09 11.14 4.68
CA LEU A 286 -0.66 11.44 3.36
C LEU A 286 -1.25 12.85 3.38
N TYR A 287 -0.67 13.74 2.61
CA TYR A 287 -1.13 15.13 2.49
C TYR A 287 -1.86 15.36 1.17
N SER A 288 -2.92 16.16 1.19
CA SER A 288 -3.51 16.69 -0.05
C SER A 288 -2.57 17.73 -0.68
N ARG A 289 -2.82 18.07 -1.95
CA ARG A 289 -2.07 19.15 -2.64
C ARG A 289 -2.16 20.50 -1.91
N ALA A 290 -3.27 20.76 -1.21
CA ALA A 290 -3.47 21.95 -0.39
C ALA A 290 -2.75 21.90 0.97
N GLY A 291 -2.02 20.82 1.27
CA GLY A 291 -1.27 20.65 2.51
C GLY A 291 -2.07 20.13 3.70
N LYS A 292 -3.33 19.70 3.51
CA LYS A 292 -4.12 19.07 4.58
C LYS A 292 -3.62 17.65 4.85
N LEU A 293 -3.43 17.28 6.11
CA LEU A 293 -3.03 15.91 6.48
C LEU A 293 -4.27 14.99 6.45
N VAL A 294 -4.46 14.30 5.33
CA VAL A 294 -5.65 13.46 5.06
C VAL A 294 -5.64 12.19 5.90
N ALA A 295 -4.48 11.53 6.01
CA ALA A 295 -4.37 10.27 6.72
C ALA A 295 -2.97 10.03 7.30
N VAL A 296 -2.92 9.21 8.35
CA VAL A 296 -1.71 8.68 8.96
C VAL A 296 -1.71 7.16 8.83
N THR A 297 -0.56 6.57 8.54
CA THR A 297 -0.40 5.13 8.34
C THR A 297 0.74 4.55 9.16
N CYS A 298 0.61 3.28 9.55
CA CYS A 298 1.65 2.53 10.24
C CYS A 298 1.63 1.07 9.75
N GLN A 299 2.81 0.47 9.60
CA GLN A 299 2.97 -0.92 9.20
C GLN A 299 4.28 -1.49 9.77
N GLU A 300 4.19 -2.65 10.40
CA GLU A 300 5.32 -3.55 10.62
C GLU A 300 5.40 -4.57 9.47
N GLY A 301 6.62 -4.91 9.09
CA GLY A 301 6.86 -5.99 8.15
C GLY A 301 8.14 -6.74 8.45
N VAL A 302 8.22 -7.96 7.91
CA VAL A 302 9.47 -8.70 7.85
C VAL A 302 10.39 -7.97 6.88
N VAL A 303 11.63 -7.71 7.31
CA VAL A 303 12.71 -7.16 6.47
C VAL A 303 13.99 -7.87 6.85
N ARG A 304 14.51 -8.72 5.96
CA ARG A 304 15.66 -9.58 6.24
C ARG A 304 16.76 -9.41 5.21
N ALA A 305 17.98 -9.30 5.74
CA ALA A 305 19.20 -9.48 5.00
C ALA A 305 19.50 -10.98 4.83
N ASN A 306 20.34 -11.34 3.86
CA ASN A 306 20.79 -12.72 3.65
C ASN A 306 21.91 -13.11 4.63
N ARG A 307 21.70 -12.88 5.92
CA ARG A 307 22.61 -13.25 7.01
C ARG A 307 22.11 -14.53 7.67
N ARG A 308 23.04 -15.44 7.99
CA ARG A 308 22.76 -16.65 8.77
C ARG A 308 23.11 -16.41 10.23
N ASP A 309 22.46 -17.14 11.13
CA ASP A 309 22.84 -17.15 12.53
C ASP A 309 24.27 -17.73 12.67
N PRO A 310 25.21 -17.00 13.29
CA PRO A 310 26.56 -17.51 13.55
C PRO A 310 26.57 -18.82 14.34
N MET A 311 25.58 -19.06 15.20
CA MET A 311 25.48 -20.30 15.99
C MET A 311 24.99 -21.49 15.15
N GLU A 312 24.06 -21.28 14.21
CA GLU A 312 23.64 -22.35 13.27
C GLU A 312 24.76 -22.78 12.33
N SER A 313 25.68 -21.87 11.96
CA SER A 313 26.82 -22.20 11.10
C SER A 313 27.89 -23.08 11.77
N LYS A 314 27.91 -23.17 13.11
CA LYS A 314 28.90 -23.98 13.86
C LYS A 314 28.46 -25.43 14.11
N GLY A 315 27.18 -25.76 13.89
CA GLY A 315 26.64 -27.11 14.07
C GLY A 315 26.71 -28.01 12.83
N LYS A 316 27.42 -27.57 11.78
CA LYS A 316 27.69 -28.35 10.56
C LYS A 316 29.20 -28.56 10.40
N LEU A 317 29.80 -29.27 11.33
CA LEU A 317 31.13 -29.87 11.23
C LEU A 317 31.05 -31.31 11.71
#